data_AF-A0A916AWP4-F1
#
_entry.id   AF-A0A916AWP4-F1
#
_cell.length_a   1.000
_cell.length_b   1.000
_cell.length_c   1.000
_cell.angle_alpha   90.00
_cell.angle_beta   90.00
_cell.angle_gamma   90.00
#
_symmetry.space_group_name_H-M   'P 1'
#
loop_
_entity.id
_entity.type
_entity.pdbx_description
1 polymer ?
#
loop_
_entity_poly.entity_id
_entity_poly.type
_entity_poly.pdbx_seq_one_letter_code
_entity_poly.pdbx_strand_id
1 'polypeptide(L)'
;MKQSHIDPKALRNALGTFTTGVTIITTRDGEGHAVGLTANSFNSVSLDPPLVLWSLAKTAMSVPAFTESTHWNVHVLAADQQSLSNRFASKGEDKFAGLELDNGVSDAPLIKQCTARFQCRTAFTYDGGDHIIFIGEVIAFDQQDLPPLAFQSGQYAVTAKKPWQELKLSSASEALECSYSEDLLGYLLGRAHFQMLGKLQKTLSAESMTAIHFFVLSVLTIQEDISLEQINAHVDYAGQEITSEHMAELVSLGAVKQDSERYVLTEKGHKAALLHISEAKVIEEELIAELGEGDVKALKVILKRLIQHTDPGLPDLWANAS
;
A
#
# COMPACT_ATOMS: atom_id res chain seq x y z
N MET A 1 -21.39 27.96 -28.22
CA MET A 1 -21.42 27.88 -26.74
C MET A 1 -20.55 29.02 -26.19
N LYS A 2 -21.03 29.78 -25.21
CA LYS A 2 -20.24 30.83 -24.54
C LYS A 2 -19.01 30.18 -23.91
N GLN A 3 -17.81 30.63 -24.27
CA GLN A 3 -16.57 30.22 -23.63
C GLN A 3 -16.66 30.60 -22.14
N SER A 4 -16.56 29.59 -21.27
CA SER A 4 -16.48 29.81 -19.83
C SER A 4 -15.24 30.66 -19.51
N HIS A 5 -15.39 31.66 -18.63
CA HIS A 5 -14.27 32.45 -18.12
C HIS A 5 -13.38 31.68 -17.12
N ILE A 6 -13.72 30.41 -16.83
CA ILE A 6 -13.00 29.57 -15.89
C ILE A 6 -11.91 28.80 -16.65
N ASP A 7 -10.66 28.91 -16.19
CA ASP A 7 -9.56 28.07 -16.68
C ASP A 7 -9.82 26.59 -16.34
N PRO A 8 -9.98 25.69 -17.34
CA PRO A 8 -10.21 24.27 -17.10
C PRO A 8 -9.10 23.60 -16.29
N LYS A 9 -7.85 24.06 -16.41
CA LYS A 9 -6.72 23.49 -15.66
C LYS A 9 -6.83 23.86 -14.18
N ALA A 10 -7.07 25.14 -13.86
CA ALA A 10 -7.32 25.59 -12.49
C ALA A 10 -8.53 24.87 -11.87
N LEU A 11 -9.63 24.72 -12.60
CA LEU A 11 -10.81 24.00 -12.14
C LEU A 11 -10.48 22.53 -11.84
N ARG A 12 -9.77 21.83 -12.73
CA ARG A 12 -9.36 20.44 -12.53
C ARG A 12 -8.48 20.27 -11.29
N ASN A 13 -7.54 21.19 -11.06
CA ASN A 13 -6.67 21.17 -9.89
C ASN A 13 -7.48 21.35 -8.59
N ALA A 14 -8.44 22.28 -8.59
CA ALA A 14 -9.32 22.49 -7.45
C ALA A 14 -10.19 21.25 -7.17
N LEU A 15 -10.82 20.67 -8.20
CA LEU A 15 -11.61 19.43 -8.08
C LEU A 15 -10.75 18.26 -7.57
N GLY A 16 -9.48 18.18 -7.97
CA GLY A 16 -8.55 17.15 -7.52
C GLY A 16 -8.29 17.17 -6.01
N THR A 17 -8.57 18.28 -5.30
CA THR A 17 -8.43 18.34 -3.83
C THR A 17 -9.46 17.49 -3.09
N PHE A 18 -10.58 17.17 -3.73
CA PHE A 18 -11.57 16.26 -3.19
C PHE A 18 -11.09 14.82 -3.37
N THR A 19 -10.65 14.21 -2.27
CA THR A 19 -10.17 12.82 -2.28
C THR A 19 -11.30 11.86 -2.62
N THR A 20 -11.03 10.95 -3.53
CA THR A 20 -11.99 9.93 -3.99
C THR A 20 -11.36 8.54 -3.89
N GLY A 21 -12.21 7.52 -3.80
CA GLY A 21 -11.78 6.17 -4.17
C GLY A 21 -11.59 6.06 -5.68
N VAL A 22 -10.89 5.03 -6.13
CA VAL A 22 -10.76 4.70 -7.56
C VAL A 22 -11.69 3.56 -7.90
N THR A 23 -12.45 3.71 -8.99
CA THR A 23 -13.34 2.65 -9.47
C THR A 23 -13.02 2.20 -10.89
N ILE A 24 -13.39 0.96 -11.23
CA ILE A 24 -13.51 0.52 -12.62
C ILE A 24 -14.97 0.23 -12.90
N ILE A 25 -15.48 0.86 -13.96
CA ILE A 25 -16.84 0.65 -14.45
C ILE A 25 -16.77 -0.27 -15.66
N THR A 26 -17.59 -1.32 -15.66
CA THR A 26 -17.57 -2.34 -16.73
C THR A 26 -18.97 -2.63 -17.26
N THR A 27 -19.04 -3.04 -18.52
CA THR A 27 -20.25 -3.47 -19.22
C THR A 27 -19.86 -4.43 -20.36
N ARG A 28 -20.84 -4.91 -21.12
CA ARG A 28 -20.62 -5.42 -22.48
C ARG A 28 -21.17 -4.45 -23.53
N ASP A 29 -20.60 -4.48 -24.72
CA ASP A 29 -21.16 -3.80 -25.89
C ASP A 29 -22.25 -4.66 -26.57
N GLY A 30 -22.86 -4.14 -27.64
CA GLY A 30 -23.90 -4.85 -28.39
C GLY A 30 -23.44 -6.15 -29.08
N GLU A 31 -22.12 -6.36 -29.23
CA GLU A 31 -21.53 -7.59 -29.76
C GLU A 31 -21.11 -8.57 -28.65
N GLY A 32 -21.29 -8.18 -27.39
CA GLY A 32 -20.95 -8.98 -26.21
C GLY A 32 -19.48 -8.83 -25.77
N HIS A 33 -18.68 -7.94 -26.36
CA HIS A 33 -17.32 -7.71 -25.94
C HIS A 33 -17.26 -6.98 -24.60
N ALA A 34 -16.30 -7.34 -23.75
CA ALA A 34 -16.11 -6.72 -22.46
C ALA A 34 -15.54 -5.30 -22.62
N VAL A 35 -16.23 -4.32 -22.02
CA VAL A 35 -15.82 -2.92 -22.03
C VAL A 35 -15.64 -2.46 -20.59
N GLY A 36 -14.57 -1.69 -20.33
CA GLY A 36 -14.38 -1.09 -19.02
C GLY A 36 -13.43 0.09 -19.03
N LEU A 37 -13.57 0.94 -18.02
CA LEU A 37 -12.70 2.09 -17.81
C LEU A 37 -12.57 2.43 -16.32
N THR A 38 -11.46 3.07 -16.00
CA THR A 38 -11.26 3.68 -14.69
C THR A 38 -12.06 4.98 -14.57
N ALA A 39 -12.74 5.16 -13.44
CA ALA A 39 -13.47 6.36 -13.10
C ALA A 39 -13.29 6.70 -11.62
N ASN A 40 -13.23 7.99 -11.31
CA ASN A 40 -13.29 8.51 -9.94
C ASN A 40 -14.44 9.51 -9.75
N SER A 41 -15.38 9.55 -10.70
CA SER A 41 -16.62 10.35 -10.64
C SER A 41 -17.77 9.60 -9.94
N PHE A 42 -17.53 8.39 -9.44
CA PHE A 42 -18.52 7.56 -8.76
C PHE A 42 -18.96 8.16 -7.42
N ASN A 43 -20.26 8.07 -7.12
CA ASN A 43 -20.80 8.43 -5.80
C ASN A 43 -22.13 7.71 -5.50
N SER A 44 -22.47 7.60 -4.21
CA SER A 44 -23.78 7.14 -3.74
C SER A 44 -24.84 8.23 -3.87
N VAL A 45 -26.08 7.85 -4.21
CA VAL A 45 -27.19 8.79 -4.41
C VAL A 45 -28.32 8.56 -3.41
N SER A 46 -28.77 7.31 -3.27
CA SER A 46 -29.94 6.96 -2.45
C SER A 46 -29.77 5.56 -1.85
N LEU A 47 -30.35 5.35 -0.66
CA LEU A 47 -30.43 4.03 -0.02
C LEU A 47 -31.75 3.30 -0.35
N ASP A 48 -32.85 4.03 -0.54
CA ASP A 48 -34.16 3.46 -0.91
C ASP A 48 -34.88 4.38 -1.92
N PRO A 49 -34.96 4.01 -3.22
CA PRO A 49 -34.30 2.84 -3.81
C PRO A 49 -32.76 2.98 -3.78
N PRO A 50 -32.00 1.87 -3.83
CA PRO A 50 -30.54 1.91 -3.74
C PRO A 50 -29.94 2.41 -5.07
N LEU A 51 -29.52 3.68 -5.10
CA LEU A 51 -29.02 4.34 -6.31
C LEU A 51 -27.57 4.80 -6.14
N VAL A 52 -26.80 4.62 -7.20
CA VAL A 52 -25.43 5.14 -7.38
C VAL A 52 -25.31 5.89 -8.70
N LEU A 53 -24.29 6.75 -8.83
CA LEU A 53 -24.01 7.46 -10.08
C LEU A 53 -22.54 7.45 -10.43
N TRP A 54 -22.26 7.75 -11.70
CA TRP A 54 -20.93 8.12 -12.21
C TRP A 54 -21.07 8.91 -13.51
N SER A 55 -19.98 9.54 -13.96
CA SER A 55 -19.97 10.38 -15.15
C SER A 55 -18.96 9.87 -16.19
N LEU A 56 -19.41 9.69 -17.44
CA LEU A 56 -18.60 9.27 -18.59
C LEU A 56 -18.41 10.43 -19.57
N ALA A 57 -17.18 10.71 -19.99
CA ALA A 57 -16.91 11.74 -20.99
C ALA A 57 -17.60 11.38 -22.33
N LYS A 58 -18.29 12.35 -22.95
CA LYS A 58 -18.96 12.16 -24.25
C LYS A 58 -18.00 11.81 -25.39
N THR A 59 -16.71 12.08 -25.21
CA THR A 59 -15.64 11.76 -26.16
C THR A 59 -15.07 10.34 -25.99
N ALA A 60 -15.52 9.59 -24.98
CA ALA A 60 -15.04 8.24 -24.74
C ALA A 60 -15.56 7.24 -25.78
N MET A 61 -14.70 6.35 -26.27
CA MET A 61 -15.08 5.30 -27.23
C MET A 61 -16.05 4.28 -26.62
N SER A 62 -16.16 4.22 -25.29
CA SER A 62 -17.05 3.31 -24.57
C SER A 62 -18.49 3.82 -24.47
N VAL A 63 -18.81 5.04 -24.94
CA VAL A 63 -20.17 5.61 -24.86
C VAL A 63 -21.23 4.68 -25.48
N PRO A 64 -21.07 4.12 -26.68
CA PRO A 64 -22.06 3.20 -27.26
C PRO A 64 -22.33 2.00 -26.35
N ALA A 65 -21.28 1.34 -25.84
CA ALA A 65 -21.41 0.16 -24.98
C ALA A 65 -22.23 0.43 -23.70
N PHE A 66 -22.01 1.58 -23.04
CA PHE A 66 -22.78 1.95 -21.84
C PHE A 66 -24.18 2.49 -22.13
N THR A 67 -24.42 2.99 -23.35
CA THR A 67 -25.74 3.51 -23.75
C THR A 67 -26.66 2.38 -24.20
N GLU A 68 -26.10 1.36 -24.86
CA GLU A 68 -26.84 0.21 -25.38
C GLU A 68 -27.05 -0.88 -24.32
N SER A 69 -26.10 -1.03 -23.38
CA SER A 69 -26.22 -2.00 -22.29
C SER A 69 -27.20 -1.54 -21.21
N THR A 70 -27.92 -2.52 -20.66
CA THR A 70 -28.85 -2.32 -19.54
C THR A 70 -28.18 -2.47 -18.16
N HIS A 71 -27.02 -3.14 -18.10
CA HIS A 71 -26.35 -3.48 -16.84
C HIS A 71 -24.87 -3.10 -16.87
N TRP A 72 -24.35 -2.68 -15.73
CA TRP A 72 -22.94 -2.36 -15.54
C TRP A 72 -22.54 -2.59 -14.10
N ASN A 73 -21.24 -2.85 -13.91
CA ASN A 73 -20.68 -3.10 -12.58
C ASN A 73 -19.69 -1.98 -12.20
N VAL A 74 -19.74 -1.56 -10.94
CA VAL A 74 -18.77 -0.69 -10.29
C VAL A 74 -17.85 -1.54 -9.44
N HIS A 75 -16.54 -1.35 -9.59
CA HIS A 75 -15.52 -2.01 -8.78
C HIS A 75 -14.72 -0.97 -8.02
N VAL A 76 -14.90 -0.87 -6.71
CA VAL A 76 -14.09 0.00 -5.85
C VAL A 76 -12.76 -0.70 -5.58
N LEU A 77 -11.68 -0.15 -6.13
CA LEU A 77 -10.38 -0.82 -6.15
C LEU A 77 -9.71 -0.85 -4.77
N ALA A 78 -9.04 -1.96 -4.48
CA ALA A 78 -8.17 -2.09 -3.32
C ALA A 78 -6.80 -1.41 -3.56
N ALA A 79 -6.10 -1.07 -2.49
CA ALA A 79 -4.88 -0.26 -2.50
C ALA A 79 -3.70 -0.90 -3.29
N ASP A 80 -3.72 -2.21 -3.51
CA ASP A 80 -2.75 -2.93 -4.34
C ASP A 80 -3.14 -2.99 -5.84
N GLN A 81 -4.35 -2.60 -6.21
CA GLN A 81 -4.86 -2.65 -7.58
C GLN A 81 -4.53 -1.40 -8.42
N GLN A 82 -3.43 -0.70 -8.10
CA GLN A 82 -2.98 0.47 -8.86
C GLN A 82 -2.64 0.11 -10.31
N SER A 83 -2.01 -1.05 -10.54
CA SER A 83 -1.69 -1.56 -11.89
C SER A 83 -2.96 -1.77 -12.73
N LEU A 84 -4.02 -2.30 -12.11
CA LEU A 84 -5.32 -2.50 -12.72
C LEU A 84 -5.99 -1.16 -13.06
N SER A 85 -5.96 -0.19 -12.14
CA SER A 85 -6.42 1.18 -12.41
C SER A 85 -5.72 1.79 -13.63
N ASN A 86 -4.39 1.68 -13.71
CA ASN A 86 -3.61 2.19 -14.85
C ASN A 86 -3.99 1.49 -16.16
N ARG A 87 -4.20 0.16 -16.10
CA ARG A 87 -4.61 -0.66 -17.24
C ARG A 87 -5.96 -0.21 -17.81
N PHE A 88 -6.94 0.07 -16.96
CA PHE A 88 -8.28 0.48 -17.41
C PHE A 88 -8.38 1.97 -17.77
N ALA A 89 -7.44 2.80 -17.32
CA ALA A 89 -7.31 4.21 -17.70
C ALA A 89 -6.61 4.43 -19.06
N SER A 90 -5.81 3.47 -19.53
CA SER A 90 -5.07 3.59 -20.79
C SER A 90 -5.97 3.41 -22.04
N LYS A 91 -5.45 3.85 -23.19
CA LYS A 91 -6.01 3.55 -24.51
C LYS A 91 -5.28 2.33 -25.08
N GLY A 92 -6.00 1.40 -25.70
CA GLY A 92 -5.40 0.20 -26.30
C GLY A 92 -6.38 -0.98 -26.33
N GLU A 93 -5.95 -2.06 -26.99
CA GLU A 93 -6.74 -3.28 -27.15
C GLU A 93 -6.57 -4.24 -25.97
N ASP A 94 -7.65 -4.99 -25.70
CA ASP A 94 -7.83 -6.03 -24.68
C ASP A 94 -7.42 -5.71 -23.22
N LYS A 95 -8.19 -4.80 -22.60
CA LYS A 95 -8.09 -4.49 -21.16
C LYS A 95 -8.47 -5.66 -20.23
N PHE A 96 -9.03 -6.75 -20.76
CA PHE A 96 -9.48 -7.88 -19.95
C PHE A 96 -8.59 -9.12 -20.10
N ALA A 97 -7.68 -9.17 -21.07
CA ALA A 97 -6.70 -10.24 -21.26
C ALA A 97 -6.05 -10.70 -19.93
N GLY A 98 -6.15 -11.99 -19.62
CA GLY A 98 -5.54 -12.60 -18.44
C GLY A 98 -6.17 -12.20 -17.10
N LEU A 99 -7.29 -11.47 -17.08
CA LEU A 99 -8.05 -11.23 -15.86
C LEU A 99 -9.00 -12.40 -15.59
N GLU A 100 -8.97 -12.89 -14.36
CA GLU A 100 -10.03 -13.76 -13.87
C GLU A 100 -11.25 -12.91 -13.50
N LEU A 101 -12.41 -13.32 -14.00
CA LEU A 101 -13.69 -12.68 -13.73
C LEU A 101 -14.57 -13.63 -12.91
N ASP A 102 -15.35 -13.06 -12.00
CA ASP A 102 -16.44 -13.76 -11.32
C ASP A 102 -17.72 -13.71 -12.17
N ASN A 103 -18.68 -14.59 -11.83
CA ASN A 103 -20.03 -14.52 -12.36
C ASN A 103 -20.85 -13.50 -11.57
N GLY A 104 -21.54 -12.60 -12.26
CA GLY A 104 -22.49 -11.65 -11.69
C GLY A 104 -23.94 -12.05 -11.90
N VAL A 105 -24.84 -11.15 -11.49
CA VAL A 105 -26.29 -11.22 -11.78
C VAL A 105 -26.61 -10.91 -13.25
N SER A 106 -25.67 -10.26 -13.94
CA SER A 106 -25.71 -10.01 -15.39
C SER A 106 -24.44 -10.56 -16.04
N ASP A 107 -24.35 -10.44 -17.36
CA ASP A 107 -23.19 -10.80 -18.15
C ASP A 107 -22.06 -9.77 -18.08
N ALA A 108 -22.30 -8.58 -17.52
CA ALA A 108 -21.28 -7.55 -17.35
C ALA A 108 -20.07 -8.09 -16.56
N PRO A 109 -18.82 -7.84 -17.00
CA PRO A 109 -17.62 -8.37 -16.35
C PRO A 109 -17.56 -8.03 -14.84
N LEU A 110 -17.28 -9.01 -13.99
CA LEU A 110 -17.12 -8.80 -12.55
C LEU A 110 -15.67 -9.08 -12.15
N ILE A 111 -14.91 -8.03 -11.86
CA ILE A 111 -13.50 -8.12 -11.47
C ILE A 111 -13.40 -8.57 -10.01
N LYS A 112 -12.42 -9.42 -9.72
CA LYS A 112 -12.17 -9.96 -8.36
C LYS A 112 -11.34 -9.01 -7.49
N GLN A 113 -11.31 -9.31 -6.18
CA GLN A 113 -10.39 -8.72 -5.20
C GLN A 113 -10.51 -7.19 -5.07
N CYS A 114 -11.72 -6.66 -5.26
CA CYS A 114 -12.03 -5.25 -5.04
C CYS A 114 -12.54 -5.06 -3.61
N THR A 115 -12.33 -3.87 -3.03
CA THR A 115 -12.86 -3.51 -1.70
C THR A 115 -14.39 -3.60 -1.67
N ALA A 116 -15.05 -3.18 -2.75
CA ALA A 116 -16.48 -3.35 -2.92
C ALA A 116 -16.85 -3.47 -4.40
N ARG A 117 -17.95 -4.18 -4.67
CA ARG A 117 -18.51 -4.32 -6.01
C ARG A 117 -20.00 -4.06 -5.98
N PHE A 118 -20.48 -3.24 -6.93
CA PHE A 118 -21.89 -2.93 -7.09
C PHE A 118 -22.34 -3.34 -8.49
N GLN A 119 -23.30 -4.24 -8.57
CA GLN A 119 -23.89 -4.70 -9.82
C GLN A 119 -25.17 -3.91 -10.04
N CYS A 120 -25.22 -3.15 -11.13
CA CYS A 120 -26.20 -2.11 -11.33
C CYS A 120 -27.00 -2.35 -12.62
N ARG A 121 -28.27 -1.94 -12.58
CA ARG A 121 -29.10 -1.73 -13.77
C ARG A 121 -29.24 -0.24 -14.03
N THR A 122 -29.09 0.20 -15.27
CA THR A 122 -29.28 1.62 -15.63
C THR A 122 -30.72 2.04 -15.32
N ALA A 123 -30.88 3.02 -14.43
CA ALA A 123 -32.17 3.62 -14.09
C ALA A 123 -32.42 4.89 -14.90
N PHE A 124 -31.43 5.79 -14.94
CA PHE A 124 -31.53 7.07 -15.65
C PHE A 124 -30.20 7.48 -16.27
N THR A 125 -30.27 8.28 -17.33
CA THR A 125 -29.12 8.95 -17.94
C THR A 125 -29.43 10.43 -18.12
N TYR A 126 -28.51 11.31 -17.73
CA TYR A 126 -28.67 12.75 -17.85
C TYR A 126 -27.51 13.39 -18.61
N ASP A 127 -27.79 14.50 -19.29
CA ASP A 127 -26.76 15.35 -19.88
C ASP A 127 -26.03 16.13 -18.77
N GLY A 128 -24.70 15.98 -18.72
CA GLY A 128 -23.82 16.62 -17.74
C GLY A 128 -22.79 17.55 -18.38
N GLY A 129 -23.14 18.29 -19.42
CA GLY A 129 -22.19 19.15 -20.13
C GLY A 129 -21.31 18.37 -21.10
N ASP A 130 -20.02 18.21 -20.82
CA ASP A 130 -19.12 17.38 -21.62
C ASP A 130 -19.13 15.88 -21.21
N HIS A 131 -19.92 15.53 -20.20
CA HIS A 131 -20.13 14.16 -19.73
C HIS A 131 -21.61 13.73 -19.84
N ILE A 132 -21.83 12.41 -19.80
CA ILE A 132 -23.12 11.77 -19.57
C ILE A 132 -23.10 11.25 -18.13
N ILE A 133 -24.13 11.58 -17.35
CA ILE A 133 -24.30 11.10 -15.98
C ILE A 133 -25.17 9.83 -16.04
N PHE A 134 -24.63 8.72 -15.56
CA PHE A 134 -25.35 7.45 -15.43
C PHE A 134 -25.79 7.29 -13.98
N ILE A 135 -27.06 6.96 -13.78
CA ILE A 135 -27.61 6.56 -12.49
C ILE A 135 -28.05 5.11 -12.58
N GLY A 136 -27.54 4.30 -11.65
CA GLY A 136 -27.79 2.87 -11.59
C GLY A 136 -28.52 2.49 -10.31
N GLU A 137 -29.51 1.61 -10.45
CA GLU A 137 -30.10 0.89 -9.33
C GLU A 137 -29.20 -0.30 -8.99
N VAL A 138 -28.75 -0.36 -7.74
CA VAL A 138 -27.92 -1.47 -7.23
C VAL A 138 -28.83 -2.68 -7.00
N ILE A 139 -28.61 -3.74 -7.77
CA ILE A 139 -29.39 -4.98 -7.70
C ILE A 139 -28.66 -6.09 -6.94
N ALA A 140 -27.33 -6.01 -6.84
CA ALA A 140 -26.52 -6.86 -5.98
C ALA A 140 -25.22 -6.12 -5.61
N PHE A 141 -24.65 -6.44 -4.45
CA PHE A 141 -23.35 -5.91 -4.03
C PHE A 141 -22.62 -6.87 -3.10
N ASP A 142 -21.31 -6.72 -3.04
CA ASP A 142 -20.46 -7.38 -2.05
C ASP A 142 -19.32 -6.46 -1.63
N GLN A 143 -18.71 -6.76 -0.48
CA GLN A 143 -17.56 -6.03 0.03
C GLN A 143 -16.55 -6.98 0.68
N GLN A 144 -15.30 -6.53 0.71
CA GLN A 144 -14.19 -7.18 1.39
C GLN A 144 -13.52 -6.15 2.32
N ASP A 145 -12.95 -6.62 3.43
CA ASP A 145 -12.18 -5.75 4.34
C ASP A 145 -10.77 -5.50 3.79
N LEU A 146 -10.70 -4.86 2.61
CA LEU A 146 -9.46 -4.49 1.94
C LEU A 146 -9.30 -2.96 1.94
N PRO A 147 -8.11 -2.41 2.25
CA PRO A 147 -7.90 -0.97 2.22
C PRO A 147 -8.13 -0.40 0.81
N PRO A 148 -8.92 0.67 0.64
CA PRO A 148 -9.25 1.18 -0.68
C PRO A 148 -8.10 1.94 -1.33
N LEU A 149 -8.04 1.94 -2.66
CA LEU A 149 -7.17 2.81 -3.44
C LEU A 149 -7.74 4.23 -3.46
N ALA A 150 -6.99 5.18 -2.91
CA ALA A 150 -7.37 6.60 -2.91
C ALA A 150 -6.69 7.36 -4.04
N PHE A 151 -7.36 8.41 -4.52
CA PHE A 151 -6.84 9.34 -5.50
C PHE A 151 -7.09 10.79 -5.06
N GLN A 152 -6.03 11.58 -5.02
CA GLN A 152 -6.05 12.97 -4.59
C GLN A 152 -5.00 13.77 -5.37
N SER A 153 -5.37 14.96 -5.81
CA SER A 153 -4.48 15.93 -6.47
C SER A 153 -3.68 15.36 -7.63
N GLY A 154 -4.28 14.44 -8.39
CA GLY A 154 -3.63 13.80 -9.55
C GLY A 154 -2.68 12.65 -9.21
N GLN A 155 -2.66 12.19 -7.97
CA GLN A 155 -1.78 11.12 -7.50
C GLN A 155 -2.58 10.05 -6.76
N TYR A 156 -2.12 8.80 -6.83
CA TYR A 156 -2.59 7.76 -5.91
C TYR A 156 -2.10 8.08 -4.50
N ALA A 157 -2.97 7.85 -3.53
CA ALA A 157 -2.72 8.10 -2.11
C ALA A 157 -3.00 6.82 -1.30
N VAL A 158 -2.42 6.77 -0.11
CA VAL A 158 -2.74 5.74 0.89
C VAL A 158 -3.59 6.38 1.97
N THR A 159 -4.68 5.71 2.35
CA THR A 159 -5.53 6.12 3.47
C THR A 159 -5.04 5.48 4.75
N ALA A 160 -4.95 6.28 5.82
CA ALA A 160 -4.84 5.76 7.18
C ALA A 160 -6.16 6.06 7.92
N LYS A 161 -6.63 5.10 8.73
CA LYS A 161 -7.79 5.29 9.59
C LYS A 161 -7.44 6.33 10.64
N LYS A 162 -8.33 7.29 10.84
CA LYS A 162 -8.24 8.19 11.99
C LYS A 162 -8.83 7.46 13.19
N PRO A 163 -8.08 7.24 14.29
CA PRO A 163 -8.63 6.62 15.48
C PRO A 163 -9.76 7.49 16.06
N TRP A 164 -10.79 6.85 16.60
CA TRP A 164 -11.92 7.54 17.25
C TRP A 164 -11.49 8.28 18.53
N GLN A 165 -10.44 7.79 19.19
CA GLN A 165 -9.82 8.48 20.32
C GLN A 165 -8.87 9.55 19.77
N GLU A 166 -9.05 10.81 20.19
CA GLU A 166 -8.20 11.91 19.75
C GLU A 166 -6.75 11.69 20.19
N LEU A 167 -5.90 11.24 19.26
CA LEU A 167 -4.46 11.46 19.35
C LEU A 167 -4.21 12.94 19.05
N LYS A 168 -4.07 13.75 20.10
CA LYS A 168 -3.66 15.15 19.95
C LYS A 168 -2.15 15.18 19.84
N LEU A 169 -1.65 15.73 18.74
CA LEU A 169 -0.30 16.29 18.75
C LEU A 169 -0.27 17.36 19.84
N SER A 170 0.74 17.33 20.69
CA SER A 170 1.00 18.34 21.70
C SER A 170 0.91 19.73 21.06
N SER A 171 0.02 20.57 21.57
CA SER A 171 -0.02 21.96 21.12
C SER A 171 1.28 22.62 21.56
N ALA A 172 2.07 23.13 20.61
CA ALA A 172 3.38 23.75 20.82
C ALA A 172 3.44 24.87 21.89
N SER A 173 2.28 25.28 22.44
CA SER A 173 2.13 26.34 23.45
C SER A 173 2.57 25.94 24.87
N GLU A 174 2.76 24.66 25.19
CA GLU A 174 3.04 24.20 26.57
C GLU A 174 4.45 23.63 26.77
N ALA A 175 5.25 23.52 25.71
CA ALA A 175 6.62 23.05 25.80
C ALA A 175 7.51 24.14 26.43
N LEU A 176 8.22 23.81 27.51
CA LEU A 176 9.34 24.63 28.02
C LEU A 176 10.30 24.92 26.85
N GLU A 177 10.84 26.15 26.78
CA GLU A 177 11.63 26.70 25.66
C GLU A 177 12.83 25.83 25.20
N CYS A 178 13.22 24.80 25.98
CA CYS A 178 14.29 23.85 25.66
C CYS A 178 13.87 22.35 25.78
N SER A 179 12.59 22.02 25.76
CA SER A 179 12.13 20.62 25.84
C SER A 179 11.98 19.98 24.45
N TYR A 180 12.42 18.72 24.32
CA TYR A 180 12.04 17.90 23.18
C TYR A 180 10.53 17.68 23.21
N SER A 181 9.82 18.09 22.16
CA SER A 181 8.40 17.78 22.00
C SER A 181 8.21 16.27 21.86
N GLU A 182 7.18 15.72 22.50
CA GLU A 182 6.79 14.32 22.34
C GLU A 182 6.39 13.97 20.90
N ASP A 183 6.08 14.98 20.08
CA ASP A 183 5.76 14.82 18.65
C ASP A 183 6.98 14.94 17.74
N LEU A 184 8.18 15.12 18.28
CA LEU A 184 9.38 15.17 17.46
C LEU A 184 9.50 13.85 16.69
N LEU A 185 9.53 13.93 15.36
CA LEU A 185 9.53 12.76 14.48
C LEU A 185 10.63 11.74 14.84
N GLY A 186 11.85 12.23 15.10
CA GLY A 186 12.96 11.37 15.50
C GLY A 186 12.73 10.64 16.84
N TYR A 187 12.07 11.30 17.80
CA TYR A 187 11.69 10.69 19.07
C TYR A 187 10.62 9.61 18.87
N LEU A 188 9.57 9.89 18.10
CA LEU A 188 8.50 8.92 17.79
C LEU A 188 9.05 7.69 17.05
N LEU A 189 9.88 7.91 16.03
CA LEU A 189 10.53 6.82 15.28
C LEU A 189 11.42 5.98 16.18
N GLY A 190 12.31 6.62 16.96
CA GLY A 190 13.20 5.93 17.88
C GLY A 190 12.42 5.15 18.94
N ARG A 191 11.43 5.77 19.58
CA ARG A 191 10.59 5.13 20.60
C ARG A 191 9.84 3.92 20.04
N ALA A 192 9.18 4.06 18.89
CA ALA A 192 8.47 2.95 18.25
C ALA A 192 9.44 1.81 17.88
N HIS A 193 10.58 2.13 17.26
CA HIS A 193 11.60 1.14 16.93
C HIS A 193 12.12 0.39 18.15
N PHE A 194 12.53 1.10 19.21
CA PHE A 194 13.06 0.46 20.42
C PHE A 194 12.02 -0.33 21.21
N GLN A 195 10.74 0.07 21.18
CA GLN A 195 9.66 -0.72 21.77
C GLN A 195 9.47 -2.06 21.03
N MET A 196 9.51 -2.05 19.71
CA MET A 196 9.45 -3.28 18.90
C MET A 196 10.69 -4.15 19.11
N LEU A 197 11.89 -3.56 19.07
CA LEU A 197 13.14 -4.28 19.29
C LEU A 197 13.20 -4.87 20.71
N GLY A 198 12.71 -4.15 21.72
CA GLY A 198 12.65 -4.64 23.10
C GLY A 198 11.71 -5.84 23.28
N LYS A 199 10.61 -5.93 22.51
CA LYS A 199 9.78 -7.14 22.47
C LYS A 199 10.56 -8.31 21.89
N LEU A 200 11.24 -8.11 20.76
CA LEU A 200 12.09 -9.14 20.13
C LEU A 200 13.18 -9.64 21.08
N GLN A 201 13.96 -8.73 21.69
CA GLN A 201 15.08 -9.09 22.56
C GLN A 201 14.68 -9.91 23.80
N LYS A 202 13.49 -9.68 24.35
CA LYS A 202 12.97 -10.47 25.49
C LYS A 202 12.78 -11.94 25.11
N THR A 203 12.34 -12.21 23.89
CA THR A 203 12.19 -13.59 23.39
C THR A 203 13.55 -14.23 23.09
N LEU A 204 14.53 -13.44 22.65
CA LEU A 204 15.85 -13.91 22.20
C LEU A 204 16.88 -14.16 23.31
N SER A 205 16.63 -13.66 24.52
CA SER A 205 17.51 -13.86 25.68
C SER A 205 17.69 -15.35 26.05
N ALA A 206 16.91 -16.25 25.44
CA ALA A 206 17.00 -17.70 25.59
C ALA A 206 18.22 -18.34 24.86
N GLU A 207 18.84 -17.69 23.87
CA GLU A 207 19.92 -18.30 23.06
C GLU A 207 21.33 -17.72 23.33
N SER A 208 21.51 -16.93 24.40
CA SER A 208 22.79 -16.25 24.70
C SER A 208 23.28 -15.31 23.59
N MET A 209 22.37 -14.79 22.75
CA MET A 209 22.69 -13.86 21.67
C MET A 209 22.48 -12.40 22.09
N THR A 210 23.34 -11.51 21.60
CA THR A 210 23.29 -10.06 21.87
C THR A 210 22.54 -9.32 20.76
N ALA A 211 22.27 -8.03 20.95
CA ALA A 211 21.72 -7.17 19.89
C ALA A 211 22.63 -7.07 18.67
N ILE A 212 23.95 -7.16 18.85
CA ILE A 212 24.93 -7.13 17.76
C ILE A 212 24.84 -8.41 16.92
N HIS A 213 24.68 -9.56 17.59
CA HIS A 213 24.45 -10.84 16.91
C HIS A 213 23.21 -10.81 16.02
N PHE A 214 22.14 -10.13 16.45
CA PHE A 214 20.94 -9.95 15.64
C PHE A 214 21.22 -9.24 14.31
N PHE A 215 21.99 -8.15 14.32
CA PHE A 215 22.32 -7.40 13.10
C PHE A 215 23.15 -8.25 12.13
N VAL A 216 24.17 -8.96 12.64
CA VAL A 216 25.00 -9.85 11.82
C VAL A 216 24.16 -10.95 11.16
N LEU A 217 23.35 -11.66 11.95
CA LEU A 217 22.50 -12.73 11.42
C LEU A 217 21.49 -12.19 10.39
N SER A 218 20.90 -11.02 10.63
CA SER A 218 19.93 -10.40 9.70
C SER A 218 20.57 -10.08 8.35
N VAL A 219 21.80 -9.57 8.34
CA VAL A 219 22.54 -9.32 7.10
C VAL A 219 22.89 -10.63 6.41
N LEU A 220 23.43 -11.61 7.14
CA LEU A 220 23.85 -12.89 6.58
C LEU A 220 22.68 -13.77 6.10
N THR A 221 21.44 -13.51 6.53
CA THR A 221 20.25 -14.18 5.96
C THR A 221 19.87 -13.67 4.57
N ILE A 222 20.36 -12.50 4.18
CA ILE A 222 20.04 -11.86 2.89
C ILE A 222 21.24 -11.96 1.95
N GLN A 223 22.44 -11.73 2.47
CA GLN A 223 23.70 -11.77 1.73
C GLN A 223 24.60 -12.87 2.31
N GLU A 224 24.90 -13.88 1.53
CA GLU A 224 25.80 -14.96 1.93
C GLU A 224 27.24 -14.68 1.51
N ASP A 225 28.19 -15.28 2.22
CA ASP A 225 29.61 -15.24 1.90
C ASP A 225 30.12 -13.80 1.76
N ILE A 226 30.11 -13.02 2.84
CA ILE A 226 30.54 -11.60 2.84
C ILE A 226 31.58 -11.32 3.92
N SER A 227 32.40 -10.29 3.73
CA SER A 227 33.43 -9.88 4.69
C SER A 227 32.86 -9.05 5.85
N LEU A 228 33.64 -8.92 6.94
CA LEU A 228 33.27 -8.06 8.07
C LEU A 228 33.08 -6.59 7.66
N GLU A 229 33.89 -6.09 6.72
CA GLU A 229 33.76 -4.74 6.18
C GLU A 229 32.42 -4.55 5.47
N GLN A 230 32.00 -5.53 4.66
CA GLN A 230 30.71 -5.51 3.98
C GLN A 230 29.55 -5.60 4.98
N ILE A 231 29.66 -6.44 6.01
CA ILE A 231 28.65 -6.53 7.07
C ILE A 231 28.50 -5.16 7.76
N ASN A 232 29.60 -4.52 8.16
CA ASN A 232 29.59 -3.20 8.80
C ASN A 232 29.00 -2.13 7.87
N ALA A 233 29.31 -2.14 6.58
CA ALA A 233 28.74 -1.20 5.62
C ALA A 233 27.20 -1.30 5.53
N HIS A 234 26.62 -2.48 5.74
CA HIS A 234 25.17 -2.67 5.74
C HIS A 234 24.48 -2.25 7.05
N VAL A 235 25.20 -2.19 8.17
CA VAL A 235 24.62 -1.87 9.49
C VAL A 235 25.08 -0.53 10.06
N ASP A 236 25.88 0.23 9.30
CA ASP A 236 26.43 1.54 9.72
C ASP A 236 25.34 2.50 10.24
N TYR A 237 24.14 2.45 9.65
CA TYR A 237 22.98 3.23 10.11
C TYR A 237 22.55 2.96 11.56
N ALA A 238 22.86 1.78 12.09
CA ALA A 238 22.52 1.41 13.46
C ALA A 238 23.46 2.07 14.48
N GLY A 239 24.55 2.71 14.03
CA GLY A 239 25.58 3.27 14.90
C GLY A 239 26.27 2.23 15.76
N GLN A 240 26.27 0.97 15.34
CA GLN A 240 26.93 -0.16 16.00
C GLN A 240 28.09 -0.62 15.13
N GLU A 241 29.29 -0.72 15.71
CA GLU A 241 30.45 -1.28 15.04
C GLU A 241 30.59 -2.77 15.38
N ILE A 242 30.51 -3.64 14.36
CA ILE A 242 30.72 -5.07 14.53
C ILE A 242 32.23 -5.33 14.47
N THR A 243 32.78 -5.79 15.58
CA THR A 243 34.19 -6.12 15.72
C THR A 243 34.46 -7.58 15.35
N SER A 244 35.74 -7.91 15.16
CA SER A 244 36.18 -9.30 15.00
C SER A 244 35.90 -10.16 16.24
N GLU A 245 35.81 -9.56 17.43
CA GLU A 245 35.45 -10.25 18.67
C GLU A 245 34.00 -10.74 18.62
N HIS A 246 33.06 -9.90 18.20
CA HIS A 246 31.66 -10.30 18.00
C HIS A 246 31.52 -11.44 16.98
N MET A 247 32.31 -11.41 15.90
CA MET A 247 32.32 -12.50 14.92
C MET A 247 32.92 -13.79 15.48
N ALA A 248 33.99 -13.70 16.27
CA ALA A 248 34.59 -14.85 16.94
C ALA A 248 33.61 -15.50 17.94
N GLU A 249 32.81 -14.70 18.65
CA GLU A 249 31.74 -15.19 19.51
C GLU A 249 30.68 -15.97 18.71
N LEU A 250 30.20 -15.44 17.59
CA LEU A 250 29.24 -16.12 16.71
C LEU A 250 29.78 -17.44 16.13
N VAL A 251 31.08 -17.48 15.81
CA VAL A 251 31.76 -18.71 15.39
C VAL A 251 31.85 -19.70 16.55
N SER A 252 32.16 -19.26 17.77
CA SER A 252 32.22 -20.11 18.96
C SER A 252 30.84 -20.68 19.34
N LEU A 253 29.78 -19.90 19.14
CA LEU A 253 28.40 -20.32 19.30
C LEU A 253 27.96 -21.27 18.18
N GLY A 254 28.76 -21.44 17.13
CA GLY A 254 28.47 -22.28 15.98
C GLY A 254 27.36 -21.74 15.09
N ALA A 255 27.01 -20.45 15.19
CA ALA A 255 25.98 -19.81 14.37
C ALA A 255 26.52 -19.35 13.01
N VAL A 256 27.80 -18.99 12.97
CA VAL A 256 28.49 -18.53 11.76
C VAL A 256 29.72 -19.41 11.53
N LYS A 257 30.00 -19.73 10.26
CA LYS A 257 31.26 -20.30 9.83
C LYS A 257 32.07 -19.21 9.13
N GLN A 258 33.34 -19.12 9.50
CA GLN A 258 34.30 -18.30 8.78
C GLN A 258 35.03 -19.15 7.73
N ASP A 259 35.05 -18.68 6.49
CA ASP A 259 35.90 -19.20 5.42
C ASP A 259 36.83 -18.09 4.94
N SER A 260 38.12 -18.21 5.26
CA SER A 260 39.10 -17.13 5.08
C SER A 260 38.67 -15.82 5.77
N GLU A 261 38.36 -14.76 5.02
CA GLU A 261 37.89 -13.46 5.55
C GLU A 261 36.37 -13.26 5.39
N ARG A 262 35.64 -14.30 4.98
CA ARG A 262 34.21 -14.25 4.69
C ARG A 262 33.41 -15.12 5.65
N TYR A 263 32.15 -14.76 5.83
CA TYR A 263 31.26 -15.38 6.80
C TYR A 263 30.00 -15.92 6.15
N VAL A 264 29.59 -17.11 6.58
CA VAL A 264 28.37 -17.80 6.12
C VAL A 264 27.62 -18.35 7.33
N LEU A 265 26.29 -18.34 7.28
CA LEU A 265 25.48 -18.97 8.32
C LEU A 265 25.67 -20.50 8.33
N THR A 266 25.71 -21.08 9.53
CA THR A 266 25.58 -22.53 9.68
C THR A 266 24.09 -22.92 9.75
N GLU A 267 23.77 -24.21 9.75
CA GLU A 267 22.39 -24.66 10.02
C GLU A 267 21.85 -24.11 11.36
N LYS A 268 22.69 -24.02 12.38
CA LYS A 268 22.32 -23.42 13.68
C LYS A 268 22.05 -21.93 13.53
N GLY A 269 22.88 -21.20 12.78
CA GLY A 269 22.68 -19.78 12.49
C GLY A 269 21.40 -19.50 11.71
N HIS A 270 21.12 -20.29 10.66
CA HIS A 270 19.86 -20.19 9.92
C HIS A 270 18.66 -20.46 10.82
N LYS A 271 18.74 -21.45 11.73
CA LYS A 271 17.66 -21.73 12.68
C LYS A 271 17.43 -20.57 13.66
N ALA A 272 18.50 -19.99 14.21
CA ALA A 272 18.42 -18.83 15.08
C ALA A 272 17.81 -17.62 14.34
N ALA A 273 18.29 -17.33 13.12
CA ALA A 273 17.76 -16.24 12.32
C ALA A 273 16.30 -16.46 11.89
N LEU A 274 15.90 -17.69 11.58
CA LEU A 274 14.51 -18.03 11.29
C LEU A 274 13.59 -17.77 12.49
N LEU A 275 14.06 -18.09 13.70
CA LEU A 275 13.33 -17.77 14.92
C LEU A 275 13.17 -16.24 15.06
N HIS A 276 14.22 -15.46 14.78
CA HIS A 276 14.14 -13.99 14.81
C HIS A 276 13.11 -13.45 13.82
N ILE A 277 13.13 -13.94 12.58
CA ILE A 277 12.19 -13.52 11.53
C ILE A 277 10.76 -13.92 11.90
N SER A 278 10.57 -15.09 12.51
CA SER A 278 9.27 -15.56 12.98
C SER A 278 8.70 -14.61 14.04
N GLU A 279 9.47 -14.26 15.06
CA GLU A 279 9.03 -13.34 16.12
C GLU A 279 8.74 -11.93 15.57
N ALA A 280 9.56 -11.44 14.63
CA ALA A 280 9.32 -10.17 13.97
C ALA A 280 7.99 -10.17 13.19
N LYS A 281 7.68 -11.28 12.50
CA LYS A 281 6.40 -11.45 11.81
C LYS A 281 5.23 -11.51 12.78
N VAL A 282 5.36 -12.19 13.92
CA VAL A 282 4.30 -12.23 14.94
C VAL A 282 3.99 -10.82 15.46
N ILE A 283 5.01 -10.04 15.81
CA ILE A 283 4.81 -8.64 16.24
C ILE A 283 4.13 -7.81 15.15
N GLU A 284 4.49 -8.03 13.89
CA GLU A 284 3.86 -7.36 12.77
C GLU A 284 2.39 -7.77 12.60
N GLU A 285 2.07 -9.06 12.70
CA GLU A 285 0.70 -9.58 12.66
C GLU A 285 -0.16 -9.03 13.81
N GLU A 286 0.40 -8.93 15.03
CA GLU A 286 -0.27 -8.27 16.16
C GLU A 286 -0.58 -6.81 15.85
N LEU A 287 0.37 -6.06 15.28
CA LEU A 287 0.16 -4.66 14.90
C LEU A 287 -0.87 -4.52 13.78
N ILE A 288 -0.89 -5.44 12.81
CA ILE A 288 -1.91 -5.48 11.75
C ILE A 288 -3.29 -5.76 12.35
N ALA A 289 -3.39 -6.64 13.34
CA ALA A 289 -4.65 -6.93 14.02
C ALA A 289 -5.17 -5.72 14.82
N GLU A 290 -4.28 -4.94 15.44
CA GLU A 290 -4.63 -3.77 16.25
C GLU A 290 -4.91 -2.50 15.42
N LEU A 291 -4.06 -2.21 14.43
CA LEU A 291 -4.13 -0.97 13.62
C LEU A 291 -4.93 -1.16 12.33
N GLY A 292 -4.98 -2.37 11.80
CA GLY A 292 -5.53 -2.70 10.50
C GLY A 292 -4.48 -2.68 9.38
N GLU A 293 -4.70 -3.54 8.38
CA GLU A 293 -3.76 -3.74 7.26
C GLU A 293 -3.48 -2.46 6.47
N GLY A 294 -4.50 -1.62 6.26
CA GLY A 294 -4.36 -0.34 5.56
C GLY A 294 -3.37 0.62 6.23
N ASP A 295 -3.44 0.73 7.55
CA ASP A 295 -2.62 1.67 8.32
C ASP A 295 -1.17 1.21 8.38
N VAL A 296 -0.95 -0.10 8.60
CA VAL A 296 0.40 -0.69 8.56
C VAL A 296 1.00 -0.55 7.15
N LYS A 297 0.21 -0.73 6.09
CA LYS A 297 0.67 -0.51 4.71
C LYS A 297 1.03 0.95 4.46
N ALA A 298 0.20 1.89 4.92
CA ALA A 298 0.48 3.33 4.85
C ALA A 298 1.79 3.67 5.56
N LEU A 299 1.97 3.17 6.78
CA LEU A 299 3.18 3.36 7.57
C LEU A 299 4.42 2.84 6.84
N LYS A 300 4.37 1.62 6.29
CA LYS A 300 5.47 1.05 5.50
C LYS A 300 5.86 1.92 4.31
N VAL A 301 4.87 2.44 3.56
CA VAL A 301 5.12 3.34 2.43
C VAL A 301 5.78 4.64 2.89
N ILE A 302 5.30 5.23 3.97
CA ILE A 302 5.86 6.48 4.53
C ILE A 302 7.29 6.24 5.04
N LEU A 303 7.53 5.14 5.76
CA LEU A 303 8.86 4.77 6.25
C LEU A 303 9.84 4.54 5.10
N LYS A 304 9.45 3.82 4.03
CA LYS A 304 10.31 3.64 2.85
C LYS A 304 10.67 4.96 2.19
N ARG A 305 9.71 5.89 2.07
CA ARG A 305 9.97 7.24 1.55
C ARG A 305 10.90 8.03 2.46
N LEU A 306 10.70 7.95 3.78
CA LEU A 306 11.57 8.60 4.74
C LEU A 306 13.00 8.07 4.61
N ILE A 307 13.17 6.74 4.63
CA ILE A 307 14.46 6.07 4.47
C ILE A 307 15.16 6.55 3.20
N GLN A 308 14.46 6.56 2.05
CA GLN A 308 15.04 7.04 0.79
C GLN A 308 15.51 8.51 0.84
N HIS A 309 14.81 9.36 1.59
CA HIS A 309 15.18 10.78 1.74
C HIS A 309 16.23 11.05 2.83
N THR A 310 16.41 10.12 3.77
CA THR A 310 17.41 10.21 4.83
C THR A 310 18.60 9.29 4.60
N ASP A 311 18.62 8.54 3.49
CA ASP A 311 19.67 7.59 3.15
C ASP A 311 21.02 8.30 3.03
N PRO A 312 22.02 7.95 3.86
CA PRO A 312 23.35 8.53 3.76
C PRO A 312 24.18 7.92 2.61
N GLY A 313 23.60 7.06 1.77
CA GLY A 313 24.26 6.40 0.64
C GLY A 313 24.66 4.96 0.93
N LEU A 314 23.86 4.25 1.74
CA LEU A 314 24.16 2.88 2.15
C LEU A 314 23.97 1.88 1.01
N PRO A 315 24.75 0.79 0.97
CA PRO A 315 24.57 -0.25 -0.02
C PRO A 315 23.21 -0.94 0.15
N ASP A 316 22.51 -1.14 -0.98
CA ASP A 316 21.23 -1.86 -1.00
C ASP A 316 21.44 -3.32 -0.58
N LEU A 317 20.92 -3.66 0.60
CA LEU A 317 21.04 -5.00 1.18
C LEU A 317 20.37 -6.07 0.34
N TRP A 318 19.36 -5.72 -0.48
CA TRP A 318 18.61 -6.65 -1.32
C TRP A 318 19.05 -6.65 -2.78
N ALA A 319 20.05 -5.85 -3.15
CA ALA A 319 20.67 -5.95 -4.45
C ALA A 319 21.44 -7.27 -4.54
N ASN A 320 21.22 -8.04 -5.61
CA ASN A 320 22.02 -9.25 -5.86
C ASN A 320 23.50 -8.85 -5.96
N ALA A 321 24.38 -9.58 -5.27
CA ALA A 321 25.81 -9.48 -5.51
C ALA A 321 26.08 -9.78 -6.99
N SER A 322 26.42 -8.75 -7.75
CA SER A 322 26.86 -8.85 -9.15
C SER A 322 28.22 -9.50 -9.25
#